data_AF-A0A8S1X5Q1-F1
#
_entry.id   AF-A0A8S1X5Q1-F1
#
_cell.length_a   1.000
_cell.length_b   1.000
_cell.length_c   1.000
_cell.angle_alpha   90.00
_cell.angle_beta   90.00
_cell.angle_gamma   90.00
#
_symmetry.space_group_name_H-M   'P 1'
#
loop_
_entity.id
_entity.type
_entity.pdbx_description
1 polymer ?
#
loop_
_entity_poly.entity_id
_entity_poly.type
_entity_poly.pdbx_seq_one_letter_code
_entity_poly.pdbx_strand_id
1 'polypeptide(L)'
;MQGLQMSENYNEFKCIEKHDQAVTAILIDRRRNNNERFLCKECLDNQLQVFESISIVAMQKIIEDKQMKRRAMINDIADQYIQIIQQYNLNLENLKTKLTSSIEMMINNTQIWMRELNQKKEDSRIYSFCNELEDYIRSTKQYMHSFQFDFFDKINFSQLNKLKTGIKQLIDAHYTHQYKELFQKLRDINDERKQLEKQEWQLSKDGKINLNQISNPIKQNQNCSALAFNSTGNILVTSNDREIMIWNFNKGLMSFGQKLQLSNIINCLIFSKQSNIFISGCIEIICWKEKSMNFWEKSLSYKEQKEKIEKENKHHEITCLVLNSKEDQIIYGSRSQIINILALDLRQNKLEFLYLIKMSEGGWVSSLSLNHSENLLLSCGYGDKIMMWKQSKENKWVPMTELTKYQDKYKEDLCKAIFLEDDEFILIQGGKNCYSSYKYSYNDRIVKQNYKIDFKDQYKFLDSLHQSFEFKPEVNLLFTRYKDYIYILRKQNNGQYKIVFTKQYQTNIMYGTLSNNGQYLVMFDKTSSSYNIYELQDF
;
A
#
# COMPACT_ATOMS: atom_id res chain seq x y z
N MET A 1 24.67 -34.61 -8.65
CA MET A 1 23.62 -33.65 -9.06
C MET A 1 22.75 -34.33 -10.09
N GLN A 2 21.44 -34.44 -9.88
CA GLN A 2 20.55 -34.85 -10.97
C GLN A 2 20.61 -33.77 -12.05
N GLY A 3 21.00 -34.17 -13.27
CA GLY A 3 21.00 -33.29 -14.45
C GLY A 3 19.62 -32.72 -14.72
N LEU A 4 19.55 -31.57 -15.39
CA LEU A 4 18.28 -31.03 -15.87
C LEU A 4 17.68 -32.03 -16.86
N GLN A 5 16.41 -32.40 -16.66
CA GLN A 5 15.68 -33.25 -17.60
C GLN A 5 14.63 -32.38 -18.29
N MET A 6 14.72 -32.29 -19.61
CA MET A 6 13.65 -31.69 -20.41
C MET A 6 12.44 -32.63 -20.37
N SER A 7 11.25 -32.08 -20.13
CA SER A 7 10.01 -32.86 -20.12
C SER A 7 9.61 -33.36 -21.50
N GLU A 8 9.93 -32.56 -22.52
CA GLU A 8 9.64 -32.84 -23.92
C GLU A 8 10.71 -33.75 -24.53
N ASN A 9 10.31 -34.59 -25.47
CA ASN A 9 11.23 -35.37 -26.28
C ASN A 9 11.55 -34.61 -27.57
N TYR A 10 12.83 -34.39 -27.87
CA TYR A 10 13.26 -33.68 -29.10
C TYR A 10 12.69 -34.28 -30.38
N ASN A 11 12.48 -35.59 -30.40
CA ASN A 11 11.96 -36.30 -31.57
C ASN A 11 10.47 -36.02 -31.82
N GLU A 12 9.77 -35.39 -30.87
CA GLU A 12 8.35 -35.02 -31.03
C GLU A 12 8.17 -33.63 -31.66
N PHE A 13 9.24 -32.84 -31.78
CA PHE A 13 9.16 -31.54 -32.44
C PHE A 13 8.99 -31.72 -33.94
N LYS A 14 7.95 -31.07 -34.47
CA LYS A 14 7.65 -31.08 -35.91
C LYS A 14 8.15 -29.80 -36.54
N CYS A 15 8.76 -29.93 -37.72
CA CYS A 15 9.10 -28.80 -38.56
C CYS A 15 7.84 -27.97 -38.88
N ILE A 16 7.99 -26.65 -39.06
CA ILE A 16 6.91 -25.74 -39.41
C ILE A 16 6.15 -26.16 -40.69
N GLU A 17 6.86 -26.63 -41.71
CA GLU A 17 6.26 -27.13 -42.96
C GLU A 17 5.79 -28.60 -42.84
N LYS A 18 5.83 -29.17 -41.63
CA LYS A 18 5.43 -30.55 -41.32
C LYS A 18 6.21 -31.63 -42.08
N HIS A 19 7.44 -31.31 -42.52
CA HIS A 19 8.36 -32.32 -43.02
C HIS A 19 8.64 -33.38 -41.94
N ASP A 20 8.73 -34.64 -42.34
CA ASP A 20 9.11 -35.77 -41.47
C ASP A 20 10.64 -35.84 -41.31
N GLN A 21 11.23 -34.69 -40.97
CA GLN A 21 12.66 -34.52 -40.75
C GLN A 21 12.87 -33.96 -39.35
N ALA A 22 13.97 -34.37 -38.71
CA ALA A 22 14.35 -33.85 -37.40
C ALA A 22 14.55 -32.33 -37.44
N VAL A 23 14.07 -31.67 -36.38
CA VAL A 23 14.29 -30.23 -36.18
C VAL A 23 15.76 -29.98 -35.85
N THR A 24 16.38 -29.05 -36.57
CA THR A 24 17.79 -28.72 -36.41
C THR A 24 18.01 -27.27 -35.96
N ALA A 25 17.04 -26.38 -36.20
CA ALA A 25 17.12 -24.97 -35.86
C ALA A 25 15.78 -24.41 -35.33
N ILE A 26 15.86 -23.30 -34.62
CA ILE A 26 14.76 -22.55 -34.04
C ILE A 26 14.79 -21.12 -34.59
N LEU A 27 13.68 -20.65 -35.14
CA LEU A 27 13.44 -19.27 -35.53
C LEU A 27 13.23 -18.40 -34.29
N ILE A 28 13.97 -17.28 -34.20
CA ILE A 28 13.82 -16.31 -33.12
C ILE A 28 12.76 -15.26 -33.51
N ASP A 29 11.52 -15.72 -33.73
CA ASP A 29 10.38 -14.86 -34.08
C ASP A 29 9.32 -14.87 -32.97
N ARG A 30 9.16 -13.74 -32.26
CA ARG A 30 8.18 -13.59 -31.18
C ARG A 30 6.73 -13.66 -31.66
N ARG A 31 6.46 -13.41 -32.94
CA ARG A 31 5.09 -13.41 -33.51
C ARG A 31 4.54 -14.81 -33.74
N ARG A 32 5.43 -15.80 -33.84
CA ARG A 32 5.10 -17.20 -34.07
C ARG A 32 4.94 -17.93 -32.75
N ASN A 33 4.00 -18.86 -32.67
CA ASN A 33 3.72 -19.58 -31.43
C ASN A 33 4.32 -20.99 -31.47
N ASN A 34 4.87 -21.45 -30.34
CA ASN A 34 5.28 -22.84 -30.10
C ASN A 34 5.99 -23.50 -31.29
N ASN A 35 5.30 -24.42 -31.96
CA ASN A 35 5.82 -25.29 -33.02
C ASN A 35 6.10 -24.57 -34.33
N GLU A 36 5.59 -23.36 -34.53
CA GLU A 36 5.80 -22.55 -35.73
C GLU A 36 7.24 -21.98 -35.81
N ARG A 37 8.08 -22.29 -34.82
CA ARG A 37 9.48 -21.83 -34.76
C ARG A 37 10.49 -22.90 -35.15
N PHE A 38 10.06 -24.15 -35.31
CA PHE A 38 10.98 -25.27 -35.54
C PHE A 38 11.27 -25.48 -37.02
N LEU A 39 12.55 -25.55 -37.38
CA LEU A 39 13.02 -25.78 -38.75
C LEU A 39 13.80 -27.09 -38.83
N CYS A 40 13.44 -27.95 -39.79
CA CYS A 40 14.33 -29.02 -40.26
C CYS A 40 15.43 -28.44 -41.16
N LYS A 41 16.40 -29.28 -41.52
CA LYS A 41 17.54 -28.89 -42.36
C LYS A 41 17.08 -28.34 -43.72
N GLU A 42 16.11 -28.99 -44.36
CA GLU A 42 15.57 -28.55 -45.65
C GLU A 42 14.89 -27.17 -45.57
N CYS A 43 14.10 -26.91 -44.53
CA CYS A 43 13.49 -25.59 -44.34
C CYS A 43 14.53 -24.51 -44.03
N LEU A 44 15.60 -24.85 -43.30
CA LEU A 44 16.69 -23.93 -43.01
C LEU A 44 17.44 -23.56 -44.30
N ASP A 45 17.74 -24.54 -45.15
CA ASP A 45 18.41 -24.36 -46.43
C ASP A 45 17.52 -23.64 -47.47
N ASN A 46 16.19 -23.79 -47.42
CA ASN A 46 15.27 -23.12 -48.33
C ASN A 46 14.90 -21.69 -47.90
N GLN A 47 15.00 -21.35 -46.61
CA GLN A 47 14.66 -20.02 -46.06
C GLN A 47 15.87 -19.08 -45.88
N LEU A 48 16.98 -19.36 -46.56
CA LEU A 48 18.35 -18.88 -46.32
C LEU A 48 18.62 -17.36 -46.17
N GLN A 49 17.64 -16.45 -46.21
CA GLN A 49 17.95 -15.00 -46.22
C GLN A 49 17.13 -14.06 -45.33
N VAL A 50 16.05 -14.47 -44.64
CA VAL A 50 15.15 -13.47 -44.01
C VAL A 50 15.09 -13.53 -42.48
N PHE A 51 15.47 -14.63 -41.83
CA PHE A 51 15.23 -14.78 -40.39
C PHE A 51 16.47 -15.19 -39.59
N GLU A 52 16.63 -14.58 -38.42
CA GLU A 52 17.59 -15.03 -37.42
C GLU A 52 17.14 -16.40 -36.87
N SER A 53 18.03 -17.39 -37.00
CA SER A 53 17.82 -18.72 -36.45
C SER A 53 19.00 -19.15 -35.59
N ILE A 54 18.73 -20.01 -34.63
CA ILE A 54 19.73 -20.62 -33.75
C ILE A 54 19.59 -22.14 -33.84
N SER A 55 20.70 -22.88 -33.83
CA SER A 55 20.62 -24.35 -33.81
C SER A 55 19.91 -24.81 -32.53
N ILE A 56 19.14 -25.90 -32.64
CA ILE A 56 18.39 -26.44 -31.50
C ILE A 56 19.32 -26.81 -30.33
N VAL A 57 20.53 -27.32 -30.66
CA VAL A 57 21.58 -27.67 -29.69
C VAL A 57 22.13 -26.42 -28.99
N ALA A 58 22.39 -25.34 -29.72
CA ALA A 58 22.84 -24.09 -29.10
C ALA A 58 21.75 -23.46 -28.22
N MET A 59 20.50 -23.49 -28.67
CA MET A 59 19.37 -22.99 -27.88
C MET A 59 19.14 -23.85 -26.62
N GLN A 60 19.26 -25.17 -26.73
CA GLN A 60 19.22 -26.08 -25.58
C GLN A 60 20.28 -25.67 -24.55
N LYS A 61 21.52 -25.47 -24.97
CA LYS A 61 22.60 -25.04 -24.07
C LYS A 61 22.30 -23.69 -23.40
N ILE A 62 21.75 -22.72 -24.14
CA ILE A 62 21.32 -21.43 -23.57
C ILE A 62 20.22 -21.62 -22.52
N ILE A 63 19.23 -22.48 -22.80
CA ILE A 63 18.15 -22.78 -21.86
C ILE A 63 18.70 -23.50 -20.64
N GLU A 64 19.56 -24.50 -20.80
CA GLU A 64 20.20 -25.23 -19.71
C GLU A 64 21.03 -24.29 -18.84
N ASP A 65 21.90 -23.46 -19.42
CA ASP A 65 22.68 -22.46 -18.68
C ASP A 65 21.77 -21.50 -17.91
N LYS A 66 20.68 -21.04 -18.53
CA LYS A 66 19.69 -20.16 -17.87
C LYS A 66 18.97 -20.88 -16.74
N GLN A 67 18.58 -22.15 -16.91
CA GLN A 67 17.92 -22.95 -15.89
C GLN A 67 18.89 -23.30 -14.75
N MET A 68 20.17 -23.56 -15.03
CA MET A 68 21.19 -23.77 -14.00
C MET A 68 21.38 -22.52 -13.16
N LYS A 69 21.52 -21.34 -13.79
CA LYS A 69 21.59 -20.05 -13.07
C LYS A 69 20.34 -19.81 -12.23
N ARG A 70 19.15 -20.03 -12.80
CA ARG A 70 17.87 -19.90 -12.08
C ARG A 70 17.77 -20.85 -10.91
N ARG A 71 18.16 -22.12 -11.08
CA ARG A 71 18.14 -23.13 -10.02
C ARG A 71 19.13 -22.78 -8.91
N ALA A 72 20.34 -22.33 -9.26
CA ALA A 72 21.32 -21.87 -8.28
C ALA A 72 20.77 -20.70 -7.45
N MET A 73 20.15 -19.72 -8.10
CA MET A 73 19.50 -18.59 -7.42
C MET A 73 18.33 -19.03 -6.53
N ILE A 74 17.45 -19.92 -7.02
CA ILE A 74 16.32 -20.45 -6.23
C ILE A 74 16.83 -21.22 -5.00
N ASN A 75 17.87 -22.04 -5.16
CA ASN A 75 18.46 -22.79 -4.07
C ASN A 75 19.09 -21.86 -3.03
N ASP A 76 19.85 -20.85 -3.46
CA ASP A 76 20.45 -19.85 -2.56
C ASP A 76 19.37 -19.12 -1.73
N ILE A 77 18.30 -18.66 -2.40
CA ILE A 77 17.16 -18.02 -1.72
C ILE A 77 16.47 -19.01 -0.75
N ALA A 78 16.25 -20.26 -1.19
CA ALA A 78 15.61 -21.28 -0.35
C ALA A 78 16.46 -21.60 0.89
N ASP A 79 17.78 -21.73 0.73
CA ASP A 79 18.71 -22.00 1.81
C ASP A 79 18.74 -20.85 2.81
N GLN A 80 18.71 -19.59 2.35
CA GLN A 80 18.55 -18.42 3.22
C GLN A 80 17.24 -18.52 4.04
N TYR A 81 16.10 -18.76 3.39
CA TYR A 81 14.80 -18.93 4.08
C TYR A 81 14.81 -20.08 5.09
N ILE A 82 15.41 -21.22 4.75
CA ILE A 82 15.53 -22.36 5.66
C ILE A 82 16.33 -21.97 6.90
N GLN A 83 17.47 -21.27 6.75
CA GLN A 83 18.28 -20.81 7.89
C GLN A 83 17.50 -19.86 8.80
N ILE A 84 16.72 -18.94 8.24
CA ILE A 84 15.88 -18.01 9.00
C ILE A 84 14.80 -18.75 9.79
N ILE A 85 14.12 -19.72 9.15
CA ILE A 85 13.09 -20.55 9.80
C ILE A 85 13.71 -21.40 10.92
N GLN A 86 14.90 -21.95 10.70
CA GLN A 86 15.63 -22.69 11.74
C GLN A 86 15.98 -21.79 12.93
N GLN A 87 16.48 -20.58 12.68
CA GLN A 87 16.75 -19.60 13.74
C GLN A 87 15.47 -19.19 14.48
N TYR A 88 14.35 -19.05 13.77
CA TYR A 88 13.04 -18.77 14.36
C TYR A 88 12.59 -19.89 15.30
N ASN A 89 12.68 -21.14 14.84
CA ASN A 89 12.34 -22.31 15.66
C ASN A 89 13.23 -22.40 16.90
N LEU A 90 14.54 -22.15 16.78
CA LEU A 90 15.46 -22.10 17.91
C LEU A 90 15.06 -21.01 18.92
N ASN A 91 14.70 -19.82 18.44
CA ASN A 91 14.26 -18.72 19.30
C ASN A 91 12.93 -19.03 20.00
N LEU A 92 12.00 -19.71 19.32
CA LEU A 92 10.73 -20.14 19.91
C LEU A 92 10.94 -21.20 21.00
N GLU A 93 11.80 -22.20 20.77
CA GLU A 93 12.11 -23.19 21.81
C GLU A 93 12.81 -22.54 23.01
N ASN A 94 13.76 -21.63 22.79
CA ASN A 94 14.40 -20.86 23.86
C ASN A 94 13.39 -20.05 24.69
N LEU A 95 12.41 -19.42 24.02
CA LEU A 95 11.36 -18.67 24.70
C LEU A 95 10.46 -19.60 25.51
N LYS A 96 10.03 -20.72 24.92
CA LYS A 96 9.24 -21.74 25.60
C LYS A 96 9.94 -22.20 26.87
N THR A 97 11.23 -22.54 26.81
CA THR A 97 12.02 -22.89 28.00
C THR A 97 12.03 -21.78 29.06
N LYS A 98 12.23 -20.51 28.66
CA LYS A 98 12.19 -19.36 29.58
C LYS A 98 10.82 -19.17 30.23
N LEU A 99 9.74 -19.26 29.45
CA LEU A 99 8.37 -19.16 29.96
C LEU A 99 8.06 -20.28 30.94
N THR A 100 8.39 -21.53 30.58
CA THR A 100 8.22 -22.68 31.48
C THR A 100 8.97 -22.47 32.79
N SER A 101 10.26 -22.09 32.74
CA SER A 101 11.05 -21.83 33.97
C SER A 101 10.48 -20.70 34.83
N SER A 102 9.94 -19.63 34.20
CA SER A 102 9.35 -18.50 34.92
C SER A 102 8.03 -18.89 35.60
N ILE A 103 7.22 -19.71 34.94
CA ILE A 103 5.98 -20.25 35.50
C ILE A 103 6.29 -21.19 36.67
N GLU A 104 7.27 -22.10 36.51
CA GLU A 104 7.72 -22.99 37.58
C GLU A 104 8.23 -22.21 38.80
N MET A 105 8.99 -21.13 38.59
CA MET A 105 9.43 -20.26 39.67
C MET A 105 8.25 -19.60 40.41
N MET A 106 7.23 -19.13 39.69
CA MET A 106 6.01 -18.58 40.32
C MET A 106 5.23 -19.63 41.11
N ILE A 107 5.12 -20.85 40.59
CA ILE A 107 4.50 -21.99 41.31
C ILE A 107 5.28 -22.31 42.59
N ASN A 108 6.61 -22.36 42.53
CA ASN A 108 7.41 -22.60 43.72
C ASN A 108 7.25 -21.48 44.76
N ASN A 109 7.17 -20.22 44.32
CA ASN A 109 6.92 -19.09 45.21
C ASN A 109 5.55 -19.17 45.91
N THR A 110 4.49 -19.56 45.20
CA THR A 110 3.17 -19.75 45.82
C THR A 110 3.16 -20.93 46.78
N GLN A 111 3.90 -22.00 46.49
CA GLN A 111 4.08 -23.13 47.41
C GLN A 111 4.85 -22.75 48.68
N ILE A 112 5.87 -21.89 48.57
CA ILE A 112 6.58 -21.32 49.74
C ILE A 112 5.61 -20.46 50.56
N TRP A 113 4.86 -19.57 49.91
CA TRP A 113 3.87 -18.73 50.57
C TRP A 113 2.82 -19.55 51.34
N MET A 114 2.27 -20.61 50.73
CA MET A 114 1.34 -21.52 51.41
C MET A 114 1.97 -22.19 52.63
N ARG A 115 3.25 -22.61 52.53
CA ARG A 115 3.98 -23.20 53.67
C ARG A 115 4.18 -22.19 54.80
N GLU A 116 4.54 -20.94 54.49
CA GLU A 116 4.71 -19.87 55.49
C GLU A 116 3.38 -19.58 56.22
N LEU A 117 2.27 -19.49 55.48
CA LEU A 117 0.94 -19.29 56.06
C LEU A 117 0.52 -20.46 56.96
N ASN A 118 0.76 -21.70 56.52
CA ASN A 118 0.45 -22.90 57.31
C ASN A 118 1.33 -22.99 58.56
N GLN A 119 2.63 -22.71 58.46
CA GLN A 119 3.52 -22.66 59.61
C GLN A 119 3.02 -21.65 60.62
N LYS A 120 2.60 -20.46 60.18
CA LYS A 120 2.09 -19.43 61.09
C LYS A 120 0.75 -19.78 61.73
N LYS A 121 -0.11 -20.48 61.00
CA LYS A 121 -1.33 -21.08 61.56
C LYS A 121 -0.99 -22.08 62.66
N GLU A 122 0.01 -22.93 62.47
CA GLU A 122 0.45 -23.87 63.51
C GLU A 122 1.11 -23.15 64.69
N ASP A 123 1.98 -22.17 64.45
CA ASP A 123 2.60 -21.34 65.50
C ASP A 123 1.53 -20.65 66.37
N SER A 124 0.43 -20.19 65.77
CA SER A 124 -0.68 -19.52 66.49
C SER A 124 -1.43 -20.42 67.46
N ARG A 125 -1.26 -21.75 67.36
CA ARG A 125 -1.84 -22.69 68.33
C ARG A 125 -1.03 -22.76 69.63
N ILE A 126 0.22 -22.30 69.61
CA ILE A 126 1.13 -22.31 70.74
C ILE A 126 1.21 -20.89 71.28
N TYR A 127 0.64 -20.66 72.48
CA TYR A 127 0.71 -19.36 73.15
C TYR A 127 1.54 -19.44 74.43
N SER A 128 2.20 -18.34 74.76
CA SER A 128 2.85 -18.13 76.06
C SER A 128 1.91 -17.29 76.92
N PHE A 129 1.43 -17.84 78.02
CA PHE A 129 0.55 -17.11 78.95
C PHE A 129 1.15 -15.76 79.37
N CYS A 130 2.46 -15.69 79.62
CA CYS A 130 3.12 -14.45 80.00
C CYS A 130 3.11 -13.41 78.86
N ASN A 131 3.31 -13.83 77.60
CA ASN A 131 3.28 -12.92 76.46
C ASN A 131 1.85 -12.42 76.20
N GLU A 132 0.86 -13.32 76.25
CA GLU A 132 -0.55 -12.96 76.10
C GLU A 132 -1.00 -12.01 77.23
N LEU A 133 -0.53 -12.23 78.46
CA LEU A 133 -0.82 -11.35 79.60
C LEU A 133 -0.15 -9.98 79.44
N GLU A 134 1.12 -9.93 79.02
CA GLU A 134 1.81 -8.67 78.73
C GLU A 134 1.11 -7.91 77.59
N ASP A 135 0.71 -8.60 76.53
CA ASP A 135 0.01 -8.03 75.39
C ASP A 135 -1.39 -7.53 75.81
N TYR A 136 -2.10 -8.29 76.65
CA TYR A 136 -3.38 -7.88 77.23
C TYR A 136 -3.25 -6.58 78.04
N ILE A 137 -2.22 -6.49 78.90
CA ILE A 137 -1.92 -5.30 79.72
C ILE A 137 -1.54 -4.11 78.83
N ARG A 138 -0.76 -4.33 77.76
CA ARG A 138 -0.35 -3.27 76.83
C ARG A 138 -1.46 -2.83 75.87
N SER A 139 -2.43 -3.71 75.58
CA SER A 139 -3.51 -3.43 74.65
C SER A 139 -4.66 -2.64 75.29
N THR A 140 -4.87 -1.38 74.88
CA THR A 140 -6.21 -0.78 74.96
C THR A 140 -7.18 -1.65 74.15
N LYS A 141 -8.42 -1.89 74.61
CA LYS A 141 -9.41 -2.87 74.06
C LYS A 141 -9.57 -2.98 72.52
N GLN A 142 -9.04 -2.05 71.73
CA GLN A 142 -8.96 -2.11 70.26
C GLN A 142 -7.74 -2.85 69.67
N TYR A 143 -6.67 -3.12 70.44
CA TYR A 143 -5.36 -3.54 69.90
C TYR A 143 -5.23 -5.04 69.58
N MET A 144 -6.00 -5.92 70.24
CA MET A 144 -5.83 -7.37 70.06
C MET A 144 -6.31 -7.89 68.71
N HIS A 145 -7.30 -7.25 68.07
CA HIS A 145 -7.73 -7.67 66.74
C HIS A 145 -6.80 -7.16 65.63
N SER A 146 -6.21 -5.98 65.74
CA SER A 146 -5.39 -5.41 64.65
C SER A 146 -4.03 -6.13 64.48
N PHE A 147 -3.40 -6.57 65.58
CA PHE A 147 -2.05 -7.11 65.54
C PHE A 147 -1.93 -8.43 64.75
N GLN A 148 -2.93 -9.31 64.83
CA GLN A 148 -2.93 -10.58 64.10
C GLN A 148 -3.18 -10.39 62.60
N PHE A 149 -4.05 -9.43 62.21
CA PHE A 149 -4.30 -9.13 60.80
C PHE A 149 -3.09 -8.44 60.14
N ASP A 150 -2.42 -7.52 60.84
CA ASP A 150 -1.25 -6.80 60.32
C ASP A 150 -0.11 -7.75 59.90
N PHE A 151 0.02 -8.90 60.58
CA PHE A 151 1.06 -9.87 60.26
C PHE A 151 0.75 -10.67 58.99
N PHE A 152 -0.47 -11.20 58.86
CA PHE A 152 -0.90 -11.88 57.64
C PHE A 152 -0.90 -10.94 56.44
N ASP A 153 -1.29 -9.68 56.64
CA ASP A 153 -1.26 -8.66 55.59
C ASP A 153 0.16 -8.37 55.12
N LYS A 154 1.16 -8.34 56.02
CA LYS A 154 2.58 -8.19 55.63
C LYS A 154 3.07 -9.36 54.78
N ILE A 155 2.77 -10.61 55.16
CA ILE A 155 3.16 -11.79 54.38
C ILE A 155 2.47 -11.75 53.01
N ASN A 156 1.15 -11.55 52.99
CA ASN A 156 0.36 -11.52 51.77
C ASN A 156 0.82 -10.38 50.84
N PHE A 157 1.04 -9.18 51.36
CA PHE A 157 1.51 -8.04 50.58
C PHE A 157 2.90 -8.30 49.96
N SER A 158 3.83 -8.86 50.73
CA SER A 158 5.17 -9.20 50.24
C SER A 158 5.12 -10.23 49.11
N GLN A 159 4.37 -11.32 49.30
CA GLN A 159 4.26 -12.41 48.32
C GLN A 159 3.48 -11.99 47.08
N LEU A 160 2.41 -11.20 47.24
CA LEU A 160 1.64 -10.63 46.13
C LEU A 160 2.47 -9.68 45.27
N ASN A 161 3.35 -8.87 45.89
CA ASN A 161 4.28 -8.02 45.14
C ASN A 161 5.33 -8.83 44.37
N LYS A 162 5.84 -9.94 44.93
CA LYS A 162 6.74 -10.86 44.21
C LYS A 162 6.04 -11.49 43.01
N LEU A 163 4.80 -11.96 43.19
CA LEU A 163 4.01 -12.53 42.10
C LEU A 163 3.70 -11.48 41.02
N LYS A 164 3.28 -10.28 41.41
CA LYS A 164 3.04 -9.15 40.49
C LYS A 164 4.30 -8.79 39.70
N THR A 165 5.46 -8.78 40.35
CA THR A 165 6.74 -8.53 39.69
C THR A 165 7.09 -9.64 38.71
N GLY A 166 6.90 -10.92 39.09
CA GLY A 166 7.11 -12.06 38.20
C GLY A 166 6.19 -12.05 36.97
N ILE A 167 4.89 -11.76 37.16
CA ILE A 167 3.92 -11.60 36.06
C ILE A 167 4.34 -10.45 35.15
N LYS A 168 4.73 -9.30 35.72
CA LYS A 168 5.19 -8.15 34.93
C LYS A 168 6.44 -8.49 34.11
N GLN A 169 7.43 -9.15 34.73
CA GLN A 169 8.64 -9.59 34.02
C GLN A 169 8.31 -10.58 32.90
N LEU A 170 7.34 -11.47 33.10
CA LEU A 170 6.88 -12.40 32.07
C LEU A 170 6.22 -11.66 30.89
N ILE A 171 5.38 -10.66 31.17
CA ILE A 171 4.75 -9.81 30.15
C ILE A 171 5.81 -9.00 29.42
N ASP A 172 6.71 -8.31 30.14
CA ASP A 172 7.74 -7.46 29.55
C ASP A 172 8.75 -8.29 28.73
N ALA A 173 9.08 -9.51 29.17
CA ALA A 173 9.88 -10.49 28.42
C ALA A 173 9.12 -11.09 27.21
N HIS A 174 7.79 -11.08 27.23
CA HIS A 174 7.00 -11.49 26.07
C HIS A 174 6.97 -10.39 24.98
N TYR A 175 7.19 -9.12 25.35
CA TYR A 175 7.26 -7.98 24.42
C TYR A 175 8.69 -7.61 23.97
N THR A 176 9.71 -8.42 24.31
CA THR A 176 11.11 -8.01 24.13
C THR A 176 11.57 -7.84 22.67
N HIS A 177 12.61 -7.00 22.56
CA HIS A 177 13.49 -6.71 21.42
C HIS A 177 13.78 -7.88 20.45
N GLN A 178 13.87 -9.12 20.93
CA GLN A 178 14.19 -10.29 20.09
C GLN A 178 13.13 -10.55 19.00
N TYR A 179 11.85 -10.32 19.31
CA TYR A 179 10.79 -10.40 18.29
C TYR A 179 10.92 -9.28 17.27
N LYS A 180 11.17 -8.06 17.72
CA LYS A 180 11.35 -6.90 16.83
C LYS A 180 12.52 -7.12 15.88
N GLU A 181 13.66 -7.61 16.37
CA GLU A 181 14.84 -7.88 15.56
C GLU A 181 14.57 -9.00 14.53
N LEU A 182 13.84 -10.04 14.92
CA LEU A 182 13.51 -11.13 14.01
C LEU A 182 12.47 -10.74 12.95
N PHE A 183 11.42 -10.01 13.34
CA PHE A 183 10.47 -9.43 12.38
C PHE A 183 11.15 -8.42 11.46
N GLN A 184 12.13 -7.66 11.96
CA GLN A 184 12.93 -6.77 11.13
C GLN A 184 13.75 -7.57 10.12
N LYS A 185 14.47 -8.62 10.53
CA LYS A 185 15.19 -9.51 9.59
C LYS A 185 14.25 -10.07 8.51
N LEU A 186 13.10 -10.61 8.89
CA LEU A 186 12.10 -11.12 7.92
C LEU A 186 11.63 -10.04 6.94
N ARG A 187 11.46 -8.80 7.43
CA ARG A 187 11.13 -7.65 6.58
C ARG A 187 12.28 -7.33 5.63
N ASP A 188 13.51 -7.27 6.13
CA ASP A 188 14.72 -6.97 5.36
C ASP A 188 14.90 -7.98 4.21
N ILE A 189 14.71 -9.28 4.47
CA ILE A 189 14.78 -10.35 3.45
C ILE A 189 13.66 -10.21 2.40
N ASN A 190 12.45 -9.89 2.83
CA ASN A 190 11.35 -9.64 1.90
C ASN A 190 11.62 -8.40 1.03
N ASP A 191 12.25 -7.38 1.61
CA ASP A 191 12.63 -6.16 0.90
C ASP A 191 13.81 -6.42 -0.05
N GLU A 192 14.80 -7.22 0.32
CA GLU A 192 15.87 -7.70 -0.56
C GLU A 192 15.30 -8.51 -1.74
N ARG A 193 14.36 -9.41 -1.50
CA ARG A 193 13.65 -10.13 -2.56
C ARG A 193 12.93 -9.17 -3.50
N LYS A 194 12.17 -8.21 -2.96
CA LYS A 194 11.52 -7.18 -3.78
C LYS A 194 12.54 -6.37 -4.56
N GLN A 195 13.73 -6.12 -4.02
CA GLN A 195 14.82 -5.45 -4.73
C GLN A 195 15.38 -6.33 -5.86
N LEU A 196 15.57 -7.63 -5.65
CA LEU A 196 16.01 -8.57 -6.70
C LEU A 196 14.95 -8.72 -7.80
N GLU A 197 13.68 -8.88 -7.43
CA GLU A 197 12.55 -8.87 -8.37
C GLU A 197 12.50 -7.55 -9.13
N LYS A 198 12.69 -6.41 -8.44
CA LYS A 198 12.83 -5.10 -9.09
C LYS A 198 14.01 -5.05 -10.04
N GLN A 199 15.18 -5.60 -9.70
CA GLN A 199 16.38 -5.61 -10.56
C GLN A 199 16.18 -6.46 -11.82
N GLU A 200 15.64 -7.67 -11.70
CA GLU A 200 15.31 -8.49 -12.88
C GLU A 200 14.23 -7.83 -13.75
N TRP A 201 13.22 -7.23 -13.11
CA TRP A 201 12.16 -6.51 -13.80
C TRP A 201 12.69 -5.26 -14.51
N GLN A 202 13.62 -4.54 -13.87
CA GLN A 202 14.30 -3.34 -14.40
C GLN A 202 15.23 -3.65 -15.57
N LEU A 203 15.98 -4.76 -15.53
CA LEU A 203 16.88 -5.16 -16.61
C LEU A 203 16.15 -5.57 -17.90
N SER A 204 14.85 -5.85 -17.83
CA SER A 204 14.07 -6.34 -18.97
C SER A 204 13.24 -5.28 -19.69
N LYS A 205 13.12 -4.03 -19.19
CA LYS A 205 12.03 -3.12 -19.59
C LYS A 205 12.38 -1.64 -19.76
N ASP A 206 13.49 -1.31 -20.41
CA ASP A 206 13.69 0.03 -20.99
C ASP A 206 12.92 0.26 -22.30
N GLY A 207 12.15 -0.74 -22.74
CA GLY A 207 11.30 -0.71 -23.93
C GLY A 207 10.13 0.28 -23.84
N LYS A 208 9.61 0.66 -25.01
CA LYS A 208 8.37 1.43 -25.14
C LYS A 208 7.19 0.58 -24.66
N ILE A 209 6.23 1.20 -23.98
CA ILE A 209 4.95 0.56 -23.67
C ILE A 209 4.02 0.81 -24.85
N ASN A 210 3.43 -0.25 -25.43
CA ASN A 210 2.32 -0.08 -26.35
C ASN A 210 1.00 -0.31 -25.59
N LEU A 211 0.04 0.59 -25.82
CA LEU A 211 -1.33 0.42 -25.35
C LEU A 211 -2.17 -0.18 -26.47
N ASN A 212 -2.56 -1.43 -26.30
CA ASN A 212 -3.51 -2.07 -27.19
C ASN A 212 -4.91 -1.93 -26.61
N GLN A 213 -5.82 -1.33 -27.36
CA GLN A 213 -7.23 -1.32 -26.96
C GLN A 213 -7.78 -2.73 -27.14
N ILE A 214 -8.19 -3.37 -26.06
CA ILE A 214 -8.57 -4.79 -26.05
C ILE A 214 -10.08 -5.04 -25.98
N SER A 215 -10.88 -3.98 -25.81
CA SER A 215 -12.34 -4.09 -25.78
C SER A 215 -13.01 -2.96 -26.58
N ASN A 216 -14.22 -3.24 -27.02
CA ASN A 216 -15.11 -2.20 -27.53
C ASN A 216 -15.38 -1.15 -26.44
N PRO A 217 -15.48 0.14 -26.79
CA PRO A 217 -15.79 1.17 -25.82
C PRO A 217 -17.16 0.94 -25.15
N ILE A 218 -17.21 1.03 -23.83
CA ILE A 218 -18.45 0.85 -23.05
C ILE A 218 -19.07 2.23 -22.80
N LYS A 219 -20.23 2.48 -23.40
CA LYS A 219 -20.92 3.79 -23.33
C LYS A 219 -21.41 4.09 -21.91
N GLN A 220 -21.33 5.36 -21.53
CA GLN A 220 -21.93 5.89 -20.31
C GLN A 220 -22.55 7.26 -20.61
N ASN A 221 -23.75 7.50 -20.07
CA ASN A 221 -24.54 8.67 -20.42
C ASN A 221 -24.10 9.96 -19.70
N GLN A 222 -23.49 9.85 -18.52
CA GLN A 222 -23.05 11.01 -17.74
C GLN A 222 -21.53 11.08 -17.58
N ASN A 223 -21.08 12.21 -17.03
CA ASN A 223 -19.67 12.42 -16.71
C ASN A 223 -19.19 11.39 -15.70
N CYS A 224 -18.02 10.81 -15.97
CA CYS A 224 -17.20 10.19 -14.94
C CYS A 224 -16.23 11.25 -14.42
N SER A 225 -16.03 11.34 -13.11
CA SER A 225 -15.05 12.20 -12.44
C SER A 225 -14.03 11.40 -11.61
N ALA A 226 -14.30 10.12 -11.34
CA ALA A 226 -13.46 9.25 -10.53
C ALA A 226 -13.62 7.78 -10.93
N LEU A 227 -12.51 7.04 -10.87
CA LEU A 227 -12.46 5.60 -11.06
C LEU A 227 -11.49 5.01 -10.02
N ALA A 228 -11.78 3.82 -9.50
CA ALA A 228 -10.87 3.12 -8.58
C ALA A 228 -11.04 1.60 -8.66
N PHE A 229 -9.92 0.87 -8.69
CA PHE A 229 -9.90 -0.59 -8.57
C PHE A 229 -9.83 -1.02 -7.10
N ASN A 230 -10.52 -2.13 -6.78
CA ASN A 230 -10.32 -2.83 -5.51
C ASN A 230 -8.94 -3.48 -5.41
N SER A 231 -8.57 -3.99 -4.24
CA SER A 231 -7.24 -4.57 -3.96
C SER A 231 -6.83 -5.73 -4.87
N THR A 232 -7.78 -6.54 -5.33
CA THR A 232 -7.52 -7.67 -6.24
C THR A 232 -7.57 -7.27 -7.72
N GLY A 233 -8.06 -6.06 -8.03
CA GLY A 233 -8.23 -5.57 -9.40
C GLY A 233 -9.39 -6.22 -10.15
N ASN A 234 -10.26 -6.97 -9.48
CA ASN A 234 -11.42 -7.64 -10.10
C ASN A 234 -12.72 -6.83 -10.01
N ILE A 235 -12.74 -5.74 -9.24
CA ILE A 235 -13.85 -4.80 -9.17
C ILE A 235 -13.33 -3.40 -9.50
N LEU A 236 -14.01 -2.73 -10.42
CA LEU A 236 -13.81 -1.33 -10.73
C LEU A 236 -15.04 -0.55 -10.30
N VAL A 237 -14.86 0.52 -9.53
CA VAL A 237 -15.93 1.49 -9.26
C VAL A 237 -15.68 2.76 -10.07
N THR A 238 -16.73 3.29 -10.68
CA THR A 238 -16.67 4.52 -11.45
C THR A 238 -17.82 5.45 -11.07
N SER A 239 -17.57 6.75 -11.07
CA SER A 239 -18.65 7.73 -10.96
C SER A 239 -19.43 7.87 -12.28
N ASN A 240 -20.71 8.18 -12.18
CA ASN A 240 -21.62 8.53 -13.26
C ASN A 240 -22.50 9.70 -12.76
N ASP A 241 -21.90 10.89 -12.70
CA ASP A 241 -22.46 12.09 -12.05
C ASP A 241 -22.84 11.85 -10.57
N ARG A 242 -24.12 11.61 -10.27
CA ARG A 242 -24.65 11.35 -8.91
C ARG A 242 -24.78 9.86 -8.57
N GLU A 243 -24.14 9.01 -9.36
CA GLU A 243 -24.25 7.56 -9.26
C GLU A 243 -22.86 6.93 -9.21
N ILE A 244 -22.73 5.80 -8.52
CA ILE A 244 -21.56 4.92 -8.58
C ILE A 244 -21.95 3.70 -9.37
N MET A 245 -21.19 3.42 -10.42
CA MET A 245 -21.29 2.19 -11.20
C MET A 245 -20.23 1.21 -10.70
N ILE A 246 -20.65 -0.01 -10.41
CA ILE A 246 -19.79 -1.10 -9.98
C ILE A 246 -19.67 -2.08 -11.13
N TRP A 247 -18.44 -2.36 -11.51
CA TRP A 247 -18.11 -3.23 -12.63
C TRP A 247 -17.30 -4.42 -12.13
N ASN A 248 -17.67 -5.61 -12.60
CA ASN A 248 -16.78 -6.76 -12.54
C ASN A 248 -15.74 -6.61 -13.64
N PHE A 249 -14.47 -6.74 -13.29
CA PHE A 249 -13.35 -6.62 -14.21
C PHE A 249 -12.55 -7.92 -14.23
N ASN A 250 -12.45 -8.55 -15.39
CA ASN A 250 -11.70 -9.79 -15.55
C ASN A 250 -10.86 -9.73 -16.83
N LYS A 251 -9.54 -9.58 -16.67
CA LYS A 251 -8.56 -9.58 -17.76
C LYS A 251 -8.94 -8.65 -18.92
N GLY A 252 -9.34 -7.42 -18.59
CA GLY A 252 -9.73 -6.42 -19.58
C GLY A 252 -11.17 -6.49 -20.07
N LEU A 253 -11.95 -7.49 -19.64
CA LEU A 253 -13.39 -7.52 -19.83
C LEU A 253 -14.07 -6.83 -18.65
N MET A 254 -14.94 -5.87 -18.93
CA MET A 254 -15.71 -5.13 -17.94
C MET A 254 -17.19 -5.43 -18.11
N SER A 255 -17.84 -5.94 -17.06
CA SER A 255 -19.28 -6.22 -17.04
C SER A 255 -19.97 -5.47 -15.91
N PHE A 256 -21.18 -4.98 -16.18
CA PHE A 256 -21.95 -4.22 -15.20
C PHE A 256 -22.39 -5.12 -14.03
N GLY A 257 -22.19 -4.66 -12.80
CA GLY A 257 -22.60 -5.34 -11.58
C GLY A 257 -23.76 -4.64 -10.88
N GLN A 258 -23.52 -3.45 -10.32
CA GLN A 258 -24.49 -2.70 -9.53
C GLN A 258 -24.41 -1.20 -9.83
N LYS A 259 -25.51 -0.49 -9.59
CA LYS A 259 -25.57 0.97 -9.56
C LYS A 259 -26.00 1.45 -8.17
N LEU A 260 -25.30 2.45 -7.64
CA LEU A 260 -25.58 3.06 -6.34
C LEU A 260 -25.92 4.53 -6.51
N GLN A 261 -27.07 4.96 -6.00
CA GLN A 261 -27.55 6.33 -6.14
C GLN A 261 -27.08 7.20 -4.96
N LEU A 262 -26.55 8.39 -5.26
CA LEU A 262 -26.26 9.44 -4.30
C LEU A 262 -27.05 10.72 -4.63
N SER A 263 -27.08 11.65 -3.68
CA SER A 263 -27.74 12.96 -3.84
C SER A 263 -26.87 14.00 -4.55
N ASN A 264 -25.55 13.80 -4.59
CA ASN A 264 -24.57 14.78 -5.04
C ASN A 264 -23.59 14.20 -6.04
N ILE A 265 -22.92 15.09 -6.79
CA ILE A 265 -21.90 14.74 -7.78
C ILE A 265 -20.68 14.15 -7.07
N ILE A 266 -20.20 13.02 -7.57
CA ILE A 266 -19.09 12.29 -7.00
C ILE A 266 -17.80 12.81 -7.60
N ASN A 267 -16.90 13.27 -6.73
CA ASN A 267 -15.66 13.91 -7.16
C ASN A 267 -14.44 13.00 -7.00
N CYS A 268 -14.48 12.07 -6.06
CA CYS A 268 -13.37 11.18 -5.76
C CYS A 268 -13.87 9.82 -5.26
N LEU A 269 -13.12 8.78 -5.63
CA LEU A 269 -13.32 7.40 -5.21
C LEU A 269 -11.96 6.85 -4.81
N ILE A 270 -11.90 6.14 -3.69
CA ILE A 270 -10.71 5.41 -3.26
C ILE A 270 -11.13 4.05 -2.71
N PHE A 271 -10.37 3.01 -3.06
CA PHE A 271 -10.62 1.65 -2.59
C PHE A 271 -9.63 1.27 -1.50
N SER A 272 -10.13 0.57 -0.48
CA SER A 272 -9.30 -0.18 0.46
C SER A 272 -8.44 -1.20 -0.29
N LYS A 273 -7.16 -1.23 0.07
CA LYS A 273 -6.17 -2.24 -0.30
C LYS A 273 -6.26 -3.47 0.60
N GLN A 274 -6.84 -3.37 1.79
CA GLN A 274 -6.96 -4.50 2.74
C GLN A 274 -8.29 -5.26 2.65
N SER A 275 -9.36 -4.63 2.15
CA SER A 275 -10.72 -5.18 2.19
C SER A 275 -11.57 -4.74 1.00
N ASN A 276 -12.73 -5.39 0.78
CA ASN A 276 -13.71 -4.95 -0.22
C ASN A 276 -14.56 -3.79 0.32
N ILE A 277 -13.90 -2.68 0.61
CA ILE A 277 -14.50 -1.43 1.06
C ILE A 277 -14.00 -0.31 0.15
N PHE A 278 -14.89 0.60 -0.25
CA PHE A 278 -14.46 1.82 -0.93
C PHE A 278 -15.11 3.05 -0.33
N ILE A 279 -14.49 4.20 -0.53
CA ILE A 279 -14.94 5.49 -0.02
C ILE A 279 -15.24 6.39 -1.20
N SER A 280 -16.40 7.04 -1.16
CA SER A 280 -16.78 8.09 -2.11
C SER A 280 -16.79 9.44 -1.43
N GLY A 281 -16.21 10.45 -2.09
CA GLY A 281 -16.27 11.84 -1.66
C GLY A 281 -17.08 12.70 -2.63
N CYS A 282 -18.08 13.38 -2.09
CA CYS A 282 -18.87 14.41 -2.79
C CYS A 282 -18.93 15.68 -1.93
N ILE A 283 -20.10 16.05 -1.40
CA ILE A 283 -20.24 16.96 -0.25
C ILE A 283 -20.00 16.21 1.06
N GLU A 284 -20.18 14.89 1.05
CA GLU A 284 -20.02 14.00 2.20
C GLU A 284 -19.02 12.89 1.87
N ILE A 285 -18.40 12.33 2.93
CA ILE A 285 -17.67 11.07 2.85
C ILE A 285 -18.63 9.93 3.17
N ILE A 286 -18.70 8.96 2.27
CA ILE A 286 -19.51 7.74 2.46
C ILE A 286 -18.58 6.55 2.28
N CYS A 287 -18.61 5.64 3.25
CA CYS A 287 -17.91 4.37 3.20
C CYS A 287 -18.88 3.28 2.72
N TRP A 288 -18.46 2.48 1.76
CA TRP A 288 -19.28 1.44 1.14
C TRP A 288 -18.65 0.09 1.42
N LYS A 289 -19.42 -0.83 2.01
CA LYS A 289 -18.95 -2.15 2.40
C LYS A 289 -19.72 -3.23 1.65
N GLU A 290 -19.00 -4.12 0.99
CA GLU A 290 -19.60 -5.29 0.37
C GLU A 290 -20.12 -6.25 1.45
N LYS A 291 -21.42 -6.60 1.41
CA LYS A 291 -22.04 -7.57 2.32
C LYS A 291 -22.14 -8.97 1.71
N SER A 292 -22.41 -9.02 0.42
CA SER A 292 -22.46 -10.21 -0.41
C SER A 292 -22.02 -9.84 -1.82
N MET A 293 -21.72 -10.83 -2.68
CA MET A 293 -21.21 -10.59 -4.03
C MET A 293 -22.05 -9.53 -4.77
N ASN A 294 -21.45 -8.36 -5.02
CA ASN A 294 -22.07 -7.21 -5.69
C ASN A 294 -23.23 -6.53 -4.94
N PHE A 295 -23.36 -6.71 -3.63
CA PHE A 295 -24.28 -5.94 -2.80
C PHE A 295 -23.52 -5.07 -1.80
N TRP A 296 -23.62 -3.76 -2.00
CA TRP A 296 -22.89 -2.75 -1.25
C TRP A 296 -23.78 -2.00 -0.28
N GLU A 297 -23.40 -2.01 0.99
CA GLU A 297 -24.05 -1.25 2.07
C GLU A 297 -23.30 0.06 2.30
N LYS A 298 -24.03 1.18 2.29
CA LYS A 298 -23.50 2.48 2.69
C LYS A 298 -23.37 2.56 4.22
N SER A 299 -22.28 3.12 4.70
CA SER A 299 -22.15 3.52 6.10
C SER A 299 -23.21 4.55 6.46
N LEU A 300 -23.45 4.74 7.76
CA LEU A 300 -24.09 5.97 8.20
C LEU A 300 -23.24 7.13 7.69
N SER A 301 -23.83 7.96 6.82
CA SER A 301 -23.22 9.19 6.34
C SER A 301 -22.81 10.02 7.56
N TYR A 302 -21.64 10.65 7.50
CA TYR A 302 -21.12 11.52 8.56
C TYR A 302 -21.94 12.81 8.71
N LYS A 303 -23.20 12.69 9.17
CA LYS A 303 -24.21 13.77 9.19
C LYS A 303 -24.16 14.61 10.45
N GLU A 304 -23.82 14.05 11.60
CA GLU A 304 -23.97 14.75 12.88
C GLU A 304 -22.98 15.91 13.08
N GLN A 305 -21.84 15.92 12.37
CA GLN A 305 -20.94 17.08 12.34
C GLN A 305 -21.03 17.92 11.07
N LYS A 306 -21.75 17.45 10.06
CA LYS A 306 -22.07 18.21 8.86
C LYS A 306 -22.70 19.55 9.23
N GLU A 307 -23.60 19.57 10.22
CA GLU A 307 -24.24 20.80 10.70
C GLU A 307 -23.27 21.83 11.28
N LYS A 308 -22.15 21.39 11.87
CA LYS A 308 -21.15 22.30 12.43
C LYS A 308 -20.24 22.86 11.33
N ILE A 309 -19.82 22.02 10.39
CA ILE A 309 -18.95 22.40 9.26
C ILE A 309 -19.71 23.28 8.25
N GLU A 310 -20.97 22.94 7.95
CA GLU A 310 -21.81 23.66 6.98
C GLU A 310 -22.23 25.05 7.45
N LYS A 311 -22.44 25.23 8.76
CA LYS A 311 -22.71 26.57 9.32
C LYS A 311 -21.58 27.55 9.06
N GLU A 312 -20.34 27.06 8.96
CA GLU A 312 -19.15 27.88 8.78
C GLU A 312 -18.68 27.97 7.32
N ASN A 313 -19.03 27.01 6.45
CA ASN A 313 -18.47 26.94 5.09
C ASN A 313 -19.49 26.57 4.00
N LYS A 314 -19.95 27.57 3.23
CA LYS A 314 -20.92 27.40 2.11
C LYS A 314 -20.41 26.57 0.91
N HIS A 315 -19.12 26.21 0.85
CA HIS A 315 -18.49 25.56 -0.31
C HIS A 315 -17.68 24.30 0.04
N HIS A 316 -18.24 23.42 0.88
CA HIS A 316 -17.61 22.17 1.32
C HIS A 316 -17.69 21.05 0.26
N GLU A 317 -17.13 21.30 -0.93
CA GLU A 317 -17.00 20.28 -1.96
C GLU A 317 -15.66 19.55 -1.79
N ILE A 318 -15.71 18.22 -1.64
CA ILE A 318 -14.53 17.37 -1.48
C ILE A 318 -13.88 17.19 -2.85
N THR A 319 -12.58 17.45 -2.90
CA THR A 319 -11.81 17.54 -4.15
C THR A 319 -10.76 16.45 -4.29
N CYS A 320 -10.24 15.95 -3.17
CA CYS A 320 -9.27 14.85 -3.15
C CYS A 320 -9.37 14.05 -1.85
N LEU A 321 -8.96 12.78 -1.93
CA LEU A 321 -9.00 11.80 -0.84
C LEU A 321 -7.70 11.01 -0.83
N VAL A 322 -7.17 10.73 0.36
CA VAL A 322 -6.12 9.74 0.58
C VAL A 322 -6.46 8.91 1.82
N LEU A 323 -6.15 7.62 1.74
CA LEU A 323 -6.28 6.65 2.82
C LEU A 323 -4.87 6.26 3.23
N ASN A 324 -4.61 6.16 4.53
CA ASN A 324 -3.30 5.69 4.98
C ASN A 324 -3.16 4.17 4.83
N SER A 325 -1.94 3.64 4.97
CA SER A 325 -1.56 2.26 4.73
C SER A 325 -2.22 1.29 5.70
N LYS A 326 -2.48 1.74 6.93
CA LYS A 326 -3.25 1.02 7.95
C LYS A 326 -4.75 1.05 7.69
N GLU A 327 -5.21 1.96 6.85
CA GLU A 327 -6.61 2.21 6.53
C GLU A 327 -7.49 2.53 7.73
N ASP A 328 -6.87 3.14 8.75
CA ASP A 328 -7.54 3.63 9.95
C ASP A 328 -7.74 5.15 9.92
N GLN A 329 -7.23 5.85 8.89
CA GLN A 329 -7.40 7.29 8.70
C GLN A 329 -7.71 7.67 7.25
N ILE A 330 -8.72 8.53 7.07
CA ILE A 330 -9.03 9.21 5.81
C ILE A 330 -8.61 10.67 5.95
N ILE A 331 -7.83 11.15 4.99
CA ILE A 331 -7.47 12.55 4.87
C ILE A 331 -8.08 13.08 3.57
N TYR A 332 -8.84 14.17 3.66
CA TYR A 332 -9.50 14.72 2.48
C TYR A 332 -9.38 16.24 2.40
N GLY A 333 -9.20 16.72 1.17
CA GLY A 333 -9.12 18.13 0.84
C GLY A 333 -10.46 18.62 0.31
N SER A 334 -10.72 19.91 0.48
CA SER A 334 -11.96 20.55 0.02
C SER A 334 -11.69 21.87 -0.69
N ARG A 335 -12.73 22.36 -1.40
CA ARG A 335 -12.77 23.73 -1.92
C ARG A 335 -12.76 24.81 -0.83
N SER A 336 -13.04 24.46 0.43
CA SER A 336 -13.00 25.40 1.55
C SER A 336 -11.60 25.65 2.13
N GLN A 337 -10.52 25.22 1.47
CA GLN A 337 -9.13 25.36 1.97
C GLN A 337 -8.89 24.59 3.28
N ILE A 338 -9.69 23.56 3.52
CA ILE A 338 -9.62 22.72 4.71
C ILE A 338 -9.19 21.32 4.29
N ILE A 339 -8.24 20.78 5.06
CA ILE A 339 -7.91 19.35 5.07
C ILE A 339 -8.54 18.75 6.32
N ASN A 340 -9.39 17.75 6.16
CA ASN A 340 -10.04 17.06 7.27
C ASN A 340 -9.42 15.69 7.48
N ILE A 341 -9.32 15.29 8.74
CA ILE A 341 -8.78 14.00 9.15
C ILE A 341 -9.88 13.27 9.91
N LEU A 342 -10.27 12.10 9.38
CA LEU A 342 -11.23 11.20 9.98
C LEU A 342 -10.54 9.89 10.37
N ALA A 343 -10.88 9.33 11.52
CA ALA A 343 -10.65 7.93 11.81
C ALA A 343 -11.68 7.07 11.05
N LEU A 344 -11.21 5.93 10.56
CA LEU A 344 -12.00 4.93 9.84
C LEU A 344 -11.94 3.60 10.58
N ASP A 345 -13.09 3.11 11.02
CA ASP A 345 -13.23 1.73 11.49
C ASP A 345 -13.90 0.90 10.39
N LEU A 346 -13.08 0.19 9.60
CA LEU A 346 -13.53 -0.70 8.53
C LEU A 346 -14.40 -1.87 9.04
N ARG A 347 -14.21 -2.31 10.30
CA ARG A 347 -14.98 -3.42 10.87
C ARG A 347 -16.41 -2.95 11.14
N GLN A 348 -16.54 -1.80 11.79
CA GLN A 348 -17.83 -1.19 12.13
C GLN A 348 -18.44 -0.39 10.98
N ASN A 349 -17.70 -0.16 9.89
CA ASN A 349 -18.09 0.75 8.81
C ASN A 349 -18.43 2.16 9.34
N LYS A 350 -17.59 2.66 10.26
CA LYS A 350 -17.82 3.90 11.01
C LYS A 350 -16.73 4.92 10.70
N LEU A 351 -17.16 6.18 10.61
CA LEU A 351 -16.29 7.35 10.45
C LEU A 351 -16.37 8.21 11.71
N GLU A 352 -15.23 8.67 12.19
CA GLU A 352 -15.13 9.57 13.33
C GLU A 352 -14.20 10.74 13.00
N PHE A 353 -14.65 11.97 13.19
CA PHE A 353 -13.81 13.13 12.99
C PHE A 353 -12.76 13.22 14.08
N LEU A 354 -11.50 13.42 13.66
CA LEU A 354 -10.40 13.66 14.57
C LEU A 354 -10.13 15.15 14.71
N TYR A 355 -9.79 15.81 13.61
CA TYR A 355 -9.50 17.24 13.56
C TYR A 355 -9.49 17.73 12.11
N LEU A 356 -9.40 19.05 11.95
CA LEU A 356 -9.20 19.71 10.66
C LEU A 356 -7.96 20.60 10.70
N ILE A 357 -7.40 20.82 9.52
CA ILE A 357 -6.31 21.75 9.27
C ILE A 357 -6.86 22.83 8.35
N LYS A 358 -6.90 24.06 8.85
CA LYS A 358 -7.22 25.23 8.03
C LYS A 358 -5.93 25.74 7.40
N MET A 359 -5.90 25.81 6.08
CA MET A 359 -4.79 26.47 5.39
C MET A 359 -4.87 27.98 5.69
N SER A 360 -3.76 28.56 6.13
CA SER A 360 -3.69 29.99 6.50
C SER A 360 -3.96 30.91 5.32
N GLU A 361 -3.47 30.50 4.14
CA GLU A 361 -3.63 31.18 2.86
C GLU A 361 -3.57 30.11 1.76
N GLY A 362 -4.35 30.26 0.69
CA GLY A 362 -4.34 29.33 -0.44
C GLY A 362 -5.73 29.17 -1.05
N GLY A 363 -5.82 28.62 -2.26
CA GLY A 363 -7.09 28.21 -2.84
C GLY A 363 -7.47 26.79 -2.43
N TRP A 364 -8.36 26.17 -3.21
CA TRP A 364 -8.90 24.84 -2.95
C TRP A 364 -7.80 23.77 -2.87
N VAL A 365 -7.96 22.75 -2.03
CA VAL A 365 -7.00 21.64 -1.95
C VAL A 365 -7.24 20.66 -3.10
N SER A 366 -6.42 20.67 -4.14
CA SER A 366 -6.62 19.86 -5.36
C SER A 366 -5.96 18.48 -5.29
N SER A 367 -4.94 18.32 -4.43
CA SER A 367 -4.17 17.08 -4.29
C SER A 367 -3.71 16.87 -2.86
N LEU A 368 -3.75 15.62 -2.44
CA LEU A 368 -3.15 15.12 -1.21
C LEU A 368 -2.32 13.88 -1.53
N SER A 369 -1.17 13.74 -0.88
CA SER A 369 -0.32 12.55 -1.03
C SER A 369 0.44 12.29 0.27
N LEU A 370 0.36 11.06 0.76
CA LEU A 370 1.21 10.56 1.83
C LEU A 370 2.48 9.97 1.21
N ASN A 371 3.60 10.10 1.90
CA ASN A 371 4.82 9.38 1.54
C ASN A 371 4.74 7.91 2.01
N HIS A 372 5.74 7.07 1.69
CA HIS A 372 5.66 5.63 1.92
C HIS A 372 5.59 5.23 3.41
N SER A 373 6.35 5.93 4.25
CA SER A 373 6.41 5.80 5.71
C SER A 373 5.28 6.54 6.43
N GLU A 374 4.45 7.29 5.69
CA GLU A 374 3.30 8.06 6.18
C GLU A 374 3.61 9.03 7.31
N ASN A 375 4.86 9.49 7.39
CA ASN A 375 5.29 10.51 8.33
C ASN A 375 5.23 11.92 7.71
N LEU A 376 5.08 12.01 6.38
CA LEU A 376 4.90 13.24 5.64
C LEU A 376 3.59 13.20 4.84
N LEU A 377 2.89 14.34 4.85
CA LEU A 377 1.73 14.61 4.01
C LEU A 377 2.07 15.80 3.13
N LEU A 378 1.78 15.68 1.84
CA LEU A 378 1.86 16.75 0.87
C LEU A 378 0.45 17.19 0.52
N SER A 379 0.21 18.50 0.56
CA SER A 379 -1.03 19.08 0.06
C SER A 379 -0.71 20.21 -0.91
N CYS A 380 -1.43 20.25 -2.01
CA CYS A 380 -1.33 21.36 -2.96
C CYS A 380 -2.70 21.66 -3.56
N GLY A 381 -2.82 22.83 -4.18
CA GLY A 381 -4.11 23.43 -4.44
C GLY A 381 -4.14 24.41 -5.60
N TYR A 382 -5.25 25.14 -5.67
CA TYR A 382 -5.30 26.37 -6.44
C TYR A 382 -4.46 27.44 -5.73
N GLY A 383 -3.60 28.14 -6.46
CA GLY A 383 -2.67 29.11 -5.90
C GLY A 383 -1.21 28.66 -5.93
N ASP A 384 -0.36 29.42 -5.26
CA ASP A 384 1.11 29.37 -5.40
C ASP A 384 1.81 28.56 -4.29
N LYS A 385 1.03 27.88 -3.43
CA LYS A 385 1.52 27.17 -2.25
C LYS A 385 1.40 25.66 -2.35
N ILE A 386 2.51 25.00 -2.03
CA ILE A 386 2.58 23.57 -1.73
C ILE A 386 2.95 23.48 -0.26
N MET A 387 2.21 22.70 0.51
CA MET A 387 2.44 22.55 1.94
C MET A 387 2.89 21.13 2.24
N MET A 388 3.95 21.01 3.03
CA MET A 388 4.39 19.75 3.60
C MET A 388 4.09 19.74 5.08
N TRP A 389 3.45 18.66 5.53
CA TRP A 389 3.04 18.44 6.89
C TRP A 389 3.78 17.23 7.43
N LYS A 390 4.14 17.28 8.70
CA LYS A 390 4.75 16.17 9.42
C LYS A 390 3.84 15.72 10.54
N GLN A 391 3.80 14.42 10.77
CA GLN A 391 3.06 13.89 11.90
C GLN A 391 3.81 14.21 13.21
N SER A 392 3.13 14.89 14.13
CA SER A 392 3.65 15.21 15.46
C SER A 392 3.62 13.98 16.38
N LYS A 393 4.23 14.10 17.57
CA LYS A 393 4.16 13.06 18.61
C LYS A 393 2.72 12.77 19.08
N GLU A 394 1.79 13.69 18.88
CA GLU A 394 0.36 13.53 19.19
C GLU A 394 -0.44 12.92 18.02
N ASN A 395 0.23 12.40 16.99
CA ASN A 395 -0.41 11.93 15.75
C ASN A 395 -1.22 13.01 15.01
N LYS A 396 -0.87 14.28 15.22
CA LYS A 396 -1.47 15.42 14.51
C LYS A 396 -0.54 15.91 13.42
N TRP A 397 -1.07 16.20 12.24
CA TRP A 397 -0.32 16.85 11.17
C TRP A 397 0.00 18.29 11.54
N VAL A 398 1.28 18.62 11.61
CA VAL A 398 1.79 19.97 11.86
C VAL A 398 2.53 20.47 10.62
N PRO A 399 2.40 21.76 10.26
CA PRO A 399 3.14 22.29 9.12
C PRO A 399 4.65 22.25 9.41
N MET A 400 5.45 21.75 8.46
CA MET A 400 6.91 21.76 8.61
C MET A 400 7.49 23.12 8.22
N THR A 401 7.23 23.54 6.98
CA THR A 401 7.74 24.79 6.37
C THR A 401 6.91 25.04 5.10
N GLU A 402 6.60 26.30 4.78
CA GLU A 402 6.02 26.63 3.45
C GLU A 402 7.11 26.38 2.38
N LEU A 403 6.89 25.39 1.50
CA LEU A 403 7.91 24.93 0.52
C LEU A 403 8.44 26.05 -0.36
N THR A 404 7.55 26.92 -0.83
CA THR A 404 7.87 28.02 -1.73
C THR A 404 6.66 28.94 -1.80
N LYS A 405 6.85 30.26 -1.67
CA LYS A 405 5.99 31.21 -2.38
C LYS A 405 6.50 31.20 -3.81
N TYR A 406 5.75 30.64 -4.75
CA TYR A 406 6.13 30.76 -6.16
C TYR A 406 6.22 32.25 -6.50
N GLN A 407 7.42 32.74 -6.85
CA GLN A 407 7.60 34.13 -7.29
C GLN A 407 7.00 34.37 -8.69
N ASP A 408 6.63 33.30 -9.41
CA ASP A 408 6.03 33.40 -10.73
C ASP A 408 4.58 33.89 -10.61
N LYS A 409 4.26 34.99 -11.32
CA LYS A 409 2.99 35.75 -11.32
C LYS A 409 1.70 34.96 -11.64
N TYR A 410 1.77 33.66 -11.93
CA TYR A 410 0.63 32.85 -12.37
C TYR A 410 -0.17 32.35 -11.16
N LYS A 411 -0.98 33.25 -10.59
CA LYS A 411 -1.80 33.01 -9.38
C LYS A 411 -2.92 31.98 -9.57
N GLU A 412 -3.13 31.44 -10.77
CA GLU A 412 -4.33 30.67 -11.12
C GLU A 412 -4.04 29.23 -11.62
N ASP A 413 -2.78 28.80 -11.61
CA ASP A 413 -2.44 27.48 -12.13
C ASP A 413 -2.72 26.39 -11.10
N LEU A 414 -3.41 25.35 -11.56
CA LEU A 414 -3.62 24.15 -10.78
C LEU A 414 -2.31 23.40 -10.59
N CYS A 415 -2.00 23.06 -9.35
CA CYS A 415 -0.88 22.18 -9.06
C CYS A 415 -1.35 20.82 -8.53
N LYS A 416 -0.61 19.78 -8.89
CA LYS A 416 -0.73 18.44 -8.34
C LYS A 416 0.63 17.93 -7.94
N ALA A 417 0.68 17.28 -6.79
CA ALA A 417 1.91 16.74 -6.26
C ALA A 417 1.65 15.38 -5.64
N ILE A 418 2.59 14.47 -5.86
CA ILE A 418 2.51 13.08 -5.39
C ILE A 418 3.91 12.61 -4.98
N PHE A 419 4.00 11.96 -3.82
CA PHE A 419 5.19 11.27 -3.38
C PHE A 419 5.45 10.05 -4.26
N LEU A 420 6.71 9.89 -4.65
CA LEU A 420 7.23 8.71 -5.34
C LEU A 420 7.96 7.80 -4.36
N GLU A 421 8.61 8.39 -3.36
CA GLU A 421 9.36 7.71 -2.29
C GLU A 421 9.14 8.49 -0.97
N ASP A 422 9.82 8.10 0.10
CA ASP A 422 9.74 8.80 1.39
C ASP A 422 10.21 10.25 1.35
N ASP A 423 11.20 10.52 0.50
CA ASP A 423 11.86 11.80 0.40
C ASP A 423 11.78 12.38 -1.01
N GLU A 424 11.09 11.75 -1.95
CA GLU A 424 10.97 12.21 -3.34
C GLU A 424 9.50 12.42 -3.72
N PHE A 425 9.19 13.57 -4.32
CA PHE A 425 7.88 13.83 -4.90
C PHE A 425 7.99 14.57 -6.23
N ILE A 426 6.96 14.43 -7.06
CA ILE A 426 6.83 15.22 -8.29
C ILE A 426 5.78 16.30 -8.10
N LEU A 427 5.97 17.39 -8.83
CA LEU A 427 5.01 18.47 -8.96
C LEU A 427 4.69 18.68 -10.44
N ILE A 428 3.40 18.72 -10.75
CA ILE A 428 2.87 19.11 -12.05
C ILE A 428 2.07 20.38 -11.88
N GLN A 429 2.37 21.36 -12.73
CA GLN A 429 1.78 22.69 -12.69
C GLN A 429 1.05 22.93 -14.01
N GLY A 430 -0.23 23.30 -13.95
CA GLY A 430 -1.09 23.44 -15.13
C GLY A 430 -0.49 24.36 -16.20
N GLY A 431 0.08 25.50 -15.81
CA GLY A 431 0.69 26.46 -16.74
C GLY A 431 2.12 26.14 -17.16
N LYS A 432 2.78 25.13 -16.57
CA LYS A 432 4.11 24.70 -17.02
C LYS A 432 3.97 23.39 -17.77
N ASN A 433 4.43 23.35 -19.01
CA ASN A 433 4.47 22.12 -19.82
C ASN A 433 5.57 21.16 -19.34
N CYS A 434 5.71 20.97 -18.04
CA CYS A 434 6.68 20.07 -17.46
C CYS A 434 6.27 19.64 -16.05
N TYR A 435 6.77 18.50 -15.61
CA TYR A 435 6.86 18.21 -14.19
C TYR A 435 8.26 18.54 -13.67
N SER A 436 8.34 18.84 -12.37
CA SER A 436 9.59 19.00 -11.65
C SER A 436 9.65 17.98 -10.52
N SER A 437 10.77 17.26 -10.40
CA SER A 437 11.04 16.41 -9.23
C SER A 437 11.64 17.24 -8.09
N TYR A 438 11.28 16.90 -6.87
CA TYR A 438 11.75 17.51 -5.64
C TYR A 438 12.17 16.43 -4.67
N LYS A 439 13.26 16.68 -3.96
CA LYS A 439 13.76 15.81 -2.91
C LYS A 439 13.76 16.54 -1.58
N TYR A 440 13.12 15.95 -0.58
CA TYR A 440 13.19 16.33 0.82
C TYR A 440 14.53 15.86 1.40
N SER A 441 15.21 16.72 2.17
CA SER A 441 16.51 16.43 2.78
C SER A 441 16.48 16.58 4.29
N TYR A 442 17.47 16.01 4.99
CA TYR A 442 17.52 15.83 6.46
C TYR A 442 17.44 17.10 7.33
N ASN A 443 17.35 18.30 6.75
CA ASN A 443 17.26 19.57 7.47
C ASN A 443 15.96 20.32 7.16
N ASP A 444 14.88 19.58 6.93
CA ASP A 444 13.56 20.11 6.53
C ASP A 444 13.62 20.98 5.26
N ARG A 445 14.67 20.81 4.45
CA ARG A 445 14.87 21.52 3.19
C ARG A 445 14.42 20.66 2.03
N ILE A 446 13.59 21.25 1.16
CA ILE A 446 13.25 20.65 -0.12
C ILE A 446 14.15 21.23 -1.21
N VAL A 447 14.77 20.34 -1.97
CA VAL A 447 15.67 20.66 -3.06
C VAL A 447 15.02 20.23 -4.36
N LYS A 448 14.78 21.20 -5.25
CA LYS A 448 14.36 20.91 -6.62
C LYS A 448 15.45 20.11 -7.31
N GLN A 449 15.09 18.95 -7.86
CA GLN A 449 16.01 18.15 -8.64
C GLN A 449 16.12 18.75 -10.05
N ASN A 450 17.30 18.63 -10.67
CA ASN A 450 17.52 19.05 -12.06
C ASN A 450 16.89 18.06 -13.08
N TYR A 451 15.76 17.45 -12.72
CA TYR A 451 15.00 16.55 -13.56
C TYR A 451 13.71 17.25 -13.99
N LYS A 452 13.63 17.47 -15.29
CA LYS A 452 12.49 18.08 -15.97
C LYS A 452 12.13 17.17 -17.14
N ILE A 453 10.89 16.75 -17.20
CA ILE A 453 10.33 16.23 -18.46
C ILE A 453 9.40 17.28 -18.98
N ASP A 454 9.61 17.63 -20.25
CA ASP A 454 8.72 18.49 -20.99
C ASP A 454 7.55 17.66 -21.55
N PHE A 455 6.34 18.08 -21.21
CA PHE A 455 5.12 17.63 -21.85
C PHE A 455 4.90 18.36 -23.17
N LYS A 456 4.13 17.76 -24.06
CA LYS A 456 3.77 18.41 -25.32
C LYS A 456 2.90 19.63 -25.02
N ASP A 457 3.35 20.80 -25.47
CA ASP A 457 2.59 22.04 -25.34
C ASP A 457 1.60 22.19 -26.50
N GLN A 458 0.31 22.02 -26.22
CA GLN A 458 -0.74 22.42 -27.15
C GLN A 458 -1.78 23.27 -26.41
N TYR A 459 -1.97 24.49 -26.90
CA TYR A 459 -2.67 25.61 -26.25
C TYR A 459 -4.20 25.48 -26.14
N LYS A 460 -4.79 24.31 -26.42
CA LYS A 460 -6.24 24.25 -26.64
C LYS A 460 -7.10 24.26 -25.37
N PHE A 461 -6.57 23.79 -24.24
CA PHE A 461 -7.39 23.61 -23.04
C PHE A 461 -6.67 24.00 -21.75
N LEU A 462 -7.39 24.70 -20.87
CA LEU A 462 -7.01 24.82 -19.46
C LEU A 462 -7.07 23.44 -18.80
N ASP A 463 -6.17 23.21 -17.86
CA ASP A 463 -6.09 21.92 -17.21
C ASP A 463 -7.27 21.74 -16.24
N SER A 464 -7.97 20.61 -16.31
CA SER A 464 -9.12 20.37 -15.42
C SER A 464 -8.67 20.00 -14.00
N LEU A 465 -9.49 20.37 -13.01
CA LEU A 465 -9.25 20.18 -11.57
C LEU A 465 -9.08 18.72 -11.15
N HIS A 466 -9.73 17.81 -11.88
CA HIS A 466 -10.00 16.45 -11.42
C HIS A 466 -9.07 15.41 -12.08
N GLN A 467 -7.79 15.75 -12.23
CA GLN A 467 -6.86 14.85 -12.91
C GLN A 467 -6.60 13.58 -12.13
N SER A 468 -6.60 12.45 -12.82
CA SER A 468 -6.11 11.20 -12.27
C SER A 468 -4.58 11.22 -12.26
N PHE A 469 -4.03 11.01 -11.06
CA PHE A 469 -2.62 10.88 -10.79
C PHE A 469 -2.45 9.60 -10.01
N GLU A 470 -1.71 8.64 -10.58
CA GLU A 470 -1.56 7.34 -9.95
C GLU A 470 -0.14 6.84 -10.15
N PHE A 471 0.56 6.62 -9.04
CA PHE A 471 1.86 5.96 -9.03
C PHE A 471 1.70 4.52 -8.57
N LYS A 472 2.25 3.58 -9.34
CA LYS A 472 2.29 2.15 -9.07
C LYS A 472 3.74 1.74 -8.77
N PRO A 473 4.18 1.75 -7.50
CA PRO A 473 5.56 1.47 -7.14
C PRO A 473 5.99 0.04 -7.49
N GLU A 474 5.07 -0.91 -7.55
CA GLU A 474 5.33 -2.32 -7.86
C GLU A 474 5.82 -2.51 -9.31
N VAL A 475 5.37 -1.64 -10.22
CA VAL A 475 5.75 -1.65 -11.64
C VAL A 475 6.50 -0.37 -12.05
N ASN A 476 6.89 0.47 -11.09
CA ASN A 476 7.57 1.75 -11.34
C ASN A 476 6.89 2.62 -12.42
N LEU A 477 5.56 2.54 -12.52
CA LEU A 477 4.78 3.30 -13.49
C LEU A 477 4.08 4.47 -12.81
N LEU A 478 4.20 5.63 -13.43
CA LEU A 478 3.44 6.81 -13.09
C LEU A 478 2.49 7.10 -14.25
N PHE A 479 1.20 7.03 -13.96
CA PHE A 479 0.15 7.49 -14.83
C PHE A 479 -0.21 8.93 -14.48
N THR A 480 -0.18 9.81 -15.49
CA THR A 480 -0.59 11.20 -15.35
C THR A 480 -1.34 11.66 -16.58
N ARG A 481 -2.29 12.54 -16.35
CA ARG A 481 -2.88 13.38 -17.39
C ARG A 481 -2.23 14.75 -17.36
N TYR A 482 -2.14 15.41 -18.51
CA TYR A 482 -1.82 16.83 -18.58
C TYR A 482 -2.53 17.41 -19.80
N LYS A 483 -3.44 18.36 -19.59
CA LYS A 483 -4.33 18.90 -20.64
C LYS A 483 -5.12 17.77 -21.35
N ASP A 484 -5.04 17.69 -22.67
CA ASP A 484 -5.68 16.68 -23.53
C ASP A 484 -4.79 15.46 -23.78
N TYR A 485 -3.69 15.30 -23.03
CA TYR A 485 -2.79 14.17 -23.14
C TYR A 485 -2.82 13.28 -21.90
N ILE A 486 -2.59 12.00 -22.17
CA ILE A 486 -2.21 11.00 -21.17
C ILE A 486 -0.73 10.69 -21.35
N TYR A 487 -0.02 10.55 -20.24
CA TYR A 487 1.35 10.11 -20.19
C TYR A 487 1.46 8.91 -19.24
N ILE A 488 2.21 7.90 -19.67
CA ILE A 488 2.74 6.88 -18.77
C ILE A 488 4.24 7.09 -18.72
N LEU A 489 4.75 7.27 -17.51
CA LEU A 489 6.14 7.44 -17.23
C LEU A 489 6.66 6.21 -16.49
N ARG A 490 7.89 5.81 -16.77
CA ARG A 490 8.56 4.71 -16.08
C ARG A 490 9.81 5.23 -15.38
N LYS A 491 10.01 4.87 -14.11
CA LYS A 491 11.28 5.12 -13.40
C LYS A 491 12.36 4.24 -14.03
N GLN A 492 13.42 4.86 -14.51
CA GLN A 492 14.61 4.22 -15.08
C GLN A 492 15.59 3.86 -13.95
N ASN A 493 16.61 3.05 -14.27
CA ASN A 493 17.60 2.58 -13.28
C ASN A 493 18.41 3.71 -12.64
N ASN A 494 18.56 4.84 -13.33
CA ASN A 494 19.19 6.04 -12.80
C ASN A 494 18.27 6.88 -11.88
N GLY A 495 17.08 6.36 -11.55
CA GLY A 495 16.06 7.03 -10.75
C GLY A 495 15.20 8.04 -11.50
N GLN A 496 15.55 8.40 -12.74
CA GLN A 496 14.80 9.38 -13.53
C GLN A 496 13.56 8.74 -14.15
N TYR A 497 12.48 9.51 -14.31
CA TYR A 497 11.33 9.05 -15.05
C TYR A 497 11.51 9.37 -16.53
N LYS A 498 11.01 8.48 -17.39
CA LYS A 498 10.96 8.68 -18.85
C LYS A 498 9.54 8.48 -19.34
N ILE A 499 9.07 9.33 -20.25
CA ILE A 499 7.79 9.09 -20.95
C ILE A 499 7.97 7.84 -21.82
N VAL A 500 7.28 6.77 -21.46
CA VAL A 500 7.26 5.50 -22.20
C VAL A 500 6.01 5.36 -23.07
N PHE A 501 4.98 6.17 -22.81
CA PHE A 501 3.78 6.26 -23.63
C PHE A 501 3.16 7.67 -23.55
N THR A 502 2.60 8.13 -24.67
CA THR A 502 1.78 9.34 -24.72
C THR A 502 0.63 9.18 -25.70
N LYS A 503 -0.56 9.69 -25.35
CA LYS A 503 -1.73 9.70 -26.23
C LYS A 503 -2.51 10.98 -26.08
N GLN A 504 -2.83 11.61 -27.21
CA GLN A 504 -3.70 12.77 -27.28
C GLN A 504 -5.16 12.35 -27.41
N TYR A 505 -6.05 13.12 -26.79
CA TYR A 505 -7.49 13.02 -26.92
C TYR A 505 -8.08 14.35 -27.38
N GLN A 506 -9.37 14.35 -27.74
CA GLN A 506 -10.07 15.54 -28.23
C GLN A 506 -10.67 16.40 -27.10
N THR A 507 -10.43 16.04 -25.84
CA THR A 507 -11.01 16.69 -24.66
C THR A 507 -10.03 16.71 -23.50
N ASN A 508 -10.16 17.69 -22.63
CA ASN A 508 -9.49 17.76 -21.33
C ASN A 508 -10.35 17.21 -20.17
N ILE A 509 -11.48 16.58 -20.48
CA ILE A 509 -12.36 15.92 -19.51
C ILE A 509 -12.18 14.42 -19.68
N MET A 510 -11.14 13.90 -19.03
CA MET A 510 -10.77 12.48 -19.08
C MET A 510 -10.33 12.00 -17.73
N TYR A 511 -10.63 10.74 -17.45
CA TYR A 511 -10.36 10.12 -16.15
C TYR A 511 -9.87 8.71 -16.36
N GLY A 512 -8.78 8.36 -15.69
CA GLY A 512 -8.15 7.07 -15.83
C GLY A 512 -7.73 6.46 -14.51
N THR A 513 -7.60 5.15 -14.50
CA THR A 513 -6.92 4.43 -13.42
C THR A 513 -6.23 3.18 -13.98
N LEU A 514 -5.09 2.84 -13.39
CA LEU A 514 -4.38 1.60 -13.67
C LEU A 514 -4.90 0.48 -12.76
N SER A 515 -5.03 -0.72 -13.30
CA SER A 515 -5.19 -1.92 -12.47
C SER A 515 -4.02 -2.05 -11.49
N ASN A 516 -4.20 -2.75 -10.37
CA ASN A 516 -3.15 -2.82 -9.34
C ASN A 516 -1.84 -3.45 -9.82
N ASN A 517 -1.91 -4.40 -10.75
CA ASN A 517 -0.74 -4.98 -11.39
C ASN A 517 -0.17 -4.13 -12.53
N GLY A 518 -0.76 -2.96 -12.81
CA GLY A 518 -0.37 -2.06 -13.89
C GLY A 518 -0.63 -2.58 -15.30
N GLN A 519 -1.23 -3.76 -15.48
CA GLN A 519 -1.43 -4.37 -16.79
C GLN A 519 -2.52 -3.69 -17.63
N TYR A 520 -3.54 -3.12 -16.98
CA TYR A 520 -4.67 -2.52 -17.67
C TYR A 520 -4.82 -1.05 -17.30
N LEU A 521 -5.12 -0.23 -18.29
CA LEU A 521 -5.54 1.16 -18.12
C LEU A 521 -7.00 1.29 -18.55
N VAL A 522 -7.86 1.72 -17.63
CA VAL A 522 -9.26 2.03 -17.93
C VAL A 522 -9.41 3.55 -17.99
N MET A 523 -9.89 4.05 -19.13
CA MET A 523 -10.05 5.49 -19.40
C MET A 523 -11.49 5.83 -19.74
N PHE A 524 -12.09 6.77 -19.02
CA PHE A 524 -13.29 7.48 -19.48
C PHE A 524 -12.89 8.67 -20.36
N ASP A 525 -13.43 8.70 -21.58
CA ASP A 525 -13.31 9.83 -22.50
C ASP A 525 -14.68 10.53 -22.63
N LYS A 526 -14.74 11.82 -22.28
CA LYS A 526 -15.98 12.59 -22.36
C LYS A 526 -16.48 12.79 -23.79
N THR A 527 -15.59 12.92 -24.78
CA THR A 527 -15.98 13.15 -26.18
C THR A 527 -16.74 11.94 -26.72
N SER A 528 -16.20 10.74 -26.48
CA SER A 528 -16.89 9.50 -26.85
C SER A 528 -17.96 9.08 -25.83
N SER A 529 -17.98 9.69 -24.65
CA SER A 529 -18.81 9.33 -23.49
C SER A 529 -18.78 7.81 -23.25
N SER A 530 -17.56 7.28 -23.16
CA SER A 530 -17.33 5.84 -23.02
C SER A 530 -16.06 5.52 -22.26
N TYR A 531 -16.04 4.33 -21.66
CA TYR A 531 -14.85 3.69 -21.13
C TYR A 531 -14.08 2.97 -22.23
N ASN A 532 -12.79 3.22 -22.32
CA ASN A 532 -11.83 2.53 -23.17
C ASN A 532 -10.87 1.73 -22.28
N ILE A 533 -10.64 0.47 -22.61
CA ILE A 533 -9.77 -0.43 -21.84
C ILE A 533 -8.55 -0.75 -22.70
N TYR A 534 -7.37 -0.45 -22.16
CA TYR A 534 -6.09 -0.71 -22.79
C TYR A 534 -5.31 -1.76 -21.99
N GLU A 535 -4.66 -2.67 -22.70
CA GLU A 535 -3.61 -3.52 -22.13
C GLU A 535 -2.24 -2.88 -22.39
N LEU A 536 -1.43 -2.78 -21.33
CA LEU A 536 -0.04 -2.35 -21.38
C LEU A 536 0.82 -3.55 -21.76
N GLN A 537 1.33 -3.54 -22.99
CA GLN A 537 2.28 -4.54 -23.46
C GLN A 537 3.69 -3.97 -23.43
N ASP A 538 4.59 -4.67 -22.72
CA ASP A 538 6.01 -4.35 -22.64
C ASP A 538 6.76 -5.01 -23.80
N PHE A 539 7.59 -4.23 -24.51
CA PHE A 539 8.35 -4.67 -25.69
C PHE A 539 9.82 -4.93 -25.40
#